data_AF-A0A3M2SWH7-F1
#
_entry.id   AF-A0A3M2SWH7-F1
#
_cell.length_a   1.000
_cell.length_b   1.000
_cell.length_c   1.000
_cell.angle_alpha   90.00
_cell.angle_beta   90.00
_cell.angle_gamma   90.00
#
_symmetry.space_group_name_H-M   'P 1'
#
loop_
_entity.id
_entity.type
_entity.pdbx_description
1 polymer ?
#
loop_
_entity_poly.entity_id
_entity_poly.type
_entity_poly.pdbx_seq_one_letter_code
_entity_poly.pdbx_strand_id
1 'polypeptide(L)'
;MPFNIPIDGVTHVNFAFAYIDPDTLELTTMDSETPESLFQQITAIKSMKSGLGTPVEVWIAVGGWTFSNNGTETQPLFSEIARSEDKRQQFADKATEFMMRYGFDGLDIDWYIFRSDIVAEKKN
;
A
#
# COMPACT_ATOMS: atom_id res chain seq x y z
N MET A 1 2.74 -15.87 8.67
CA MET A 1 3.95 -15.05 8.91
C MET A 1 4.69 -14.88 7.60
N PRO A 2 5.32 -13.71 7.35
CA PRO A 2 6.00 -13.40 6.09
C PRO A 2 7.02 -14.45 5.62
N PHE A 3 7.77 -15.06 6.55
CA PHE A 3 8.77 -16.09 6.23
C PHE A 3 8.21 -17.41 5.67
N ASN A 4 6.88 -17.60 5.64
CA ASN A 4 6.26 -18.79 5.06
C ASN A 4 5.85 -18.61 3.59
N ILE A 5 6.12 -17.45 2.99
CA ILE A 5 5.77 -17.17 1.59
C ILE A 5 6.71 -18.00 0.68
N PRO A 6 6.17 -18.80 -0.27
CA PRO A 6 6.98 -19.55 -1.22
C PRO A 6 7.56 -18.63 -2.31
N ILE A 7 8.69 -17.98 -2.02
CA ILE A 7 9.27 -16.95 -2.90
C ILE A 7 10.00 -17.47 -4.15
N ASP A 8 10.21 -18.79 -4.25
CA ASP A 8 10.94 -19.38 -5.40
C ASP A 8 10.15 -19.29 -6.71
N GLY A 9 8.81 -19.28 -6.62
CA GLY A 9 7.91 -19.23 -7.76
C GLY A 9 7.52 -17.82 -8.22
N VAL A 10 8.04 -16.76 -7.59
CA VAL A 10 7.64 -15.38 -7.87
C VAL A 10 8.84 -14.45 -8.05
N THR A 11 8.61 -13.36 -8.77
CA THR A 11 9.57 -12.26 -8.93
C THR A 11 9.25 -11.07 -8.05
N HIS A 12 7.97 -10.90 -7.68
CA HIS A 12 7.48 -9.80 -6.86
C HIS A 12 6.53 -10.32 -5.78
N VAL A 13 6.58 -9.72 -4.60
CA VAL A 13 5.61 -9.91 -3.52
C VAL A 13 5.06 -8.55 -3.14
N ASN A 14 3.74 -8.38 -3.24
CA ASN A 14 3.04 -7.18 -2.78
C ASN A 14 2.56 -7.38 -1.34
N PHE A 15 2.93 -6.47 -0.44
CA PHE A 15 2.32 -6.37 0.88
C PHE A 15 1.07 -5.50 0.77
N ALA A 16 -0.08 -6.10 1.05
CA ALA A 16 -1.39 -5.45 0.99
C ALA A 16 -1.97 -5.39 2.43
N PHE A 17 -2.19 -4.22 3.04
CA PHE A 17 -2.01 -2.87 2.52
C PHE A 17 -1.38 -1.93 3.58
N ALA A 18 -0.76 -0.85 3.11
CA ALA A 18 -0.58 0.37 3.90
C ALA A 18 -1.71 1.36 3.59
N TYR A 19 -2.04 2.19 4.56
CA TYR A 19 -3.00 3.30 4.43
C TYR A 19 -2.28 4.64 4.38
N ILE A 20 -3.03 5.69 4.07
CA ILE A 20 -2.56 7.07 4.11
C ILE A 20 -3.25 7.75 5.29
N ASP A 21 -2.46 8.32 6.19
CA ASP A 21 -2.97 9.18 7.26
C ASP A 21 -3.55 10.47 6.66
N PRO A 22 -4.83 10.81 6.93
CA PRO A 22 -5.52 11.91 6.25
C PRO A 22 -4.96 13.30 6.59
N ASP A 23 -4.32 13.45 7.76
CA ASP A 23 -3.83 14.72 8.25
C ASP A 23 -2.39 14.99 7.78
N THR A 24 -1.57 13.94 7.71
CA THR A 24 -0.12 14.05 7.46
C THR A 24 0.31 13.59 6.07
N LEU A 25 -0.53 12.79 5.40
CA LEU A 25 -0.23 12.05 4.17
C LEU A 25 0.89 11.00 4.32
N GLU A 26 1.22 10.62 5.55
CA GLU A 26 2.19 9.56 5.81
C GLU A 26 1.57 8.17 5.57
N LEU A 27 2.38 7.23 5.10
CA LEU A 27 1.97 5.84 4.99
C LEU A 27 1.96 5.22 6.39
N THR A 28 0.88 4.51 6.72
CA THR A 28 0.65 3.92 8.04
C THR A 28 0.02 2.53 7.93
N THR A 29 -0.10 1.84 9.06
CA THR A 29 -0.82 0.57 9.14
C THR A 29 -2.32 0.78 8.90
N MET A 30 -3.01 -0.24 8.41
CA MET A 30 -4.44 -0.14 8.10
C MET A 30 -5.33 0.13 9.33
N ASP A 31 -4.86 -0.27 10.51
CA ASP A 31 -5.49 -0.05 11.81
C ASP A 31 -4.45 -0.14 12.95
N SER A 32 -4.88 0.09 14.18
CA SER A 32 -4.06 0.04 15.39
C SER A 32 -3.66 -1.38 15.82
N GLU A 33 -4.37 -2.40 15.35
CA GLU A 33 -4.13 -3.80 15.71
C GLU A 33 -3.06 -4.43 14.81
N THR A 34 -2.83 -3.84 13.63
CA THR A 34 -1.83 -4.27 12.66
C THR A 34 -0.44 -3.82 13.12
N PRO A 35 0.48 -4.75 13.43
CA PRO A 35 1.81 -4.36 13.90
C PRO A 35 2.65 -3.77 12.77
N GLU A 36 3.20 -2.57 12.99
CA GLU A 36 4.11 -1.90 12.05
C GLU A 36 5.36 -2.75 11.72
N SER A 37 5.79 -3.60 12.67
CA SER A 37 6.90 -4.54 12.46
C SER A 37 6.69 -5.51 11.30
N LEU A 38 5.45 -5.71 10.83
CA LEU A 38 5.18 -6.52 9.64
C LEU A 38 5.83 -5.96 8.38
N PHE A 39 6.00 -4.63 8.27
CA PHE A 39 6.67 -4.02 7.12
C PHE A 39 8.15 -4.45 7.03
N GLN A 40 8.86 -4.49 8.17
CA GLN A 40 10.24 -4.99 8.21
C GLN A 40 10.31 -6.50 7.97
N GLN A 41 9.35 -7.26 8.53
CA GLN A 41 9.33 -8.71 8.37
C GLN A 41 9.07 -9.12 6.92
N ILE A 42 8.20 -8.42 6.19
CA ILE A 42 7.94 -8.75 4.78
C ILE A 42 9.11 -8.40 3.88
N THR A 43 9.78 -7.27 4.08
CA THR A 43 10.96 -6.91 3.25
C THR A 43 12.15 -7.80 3.55
N ALA A 44 12.24 -8.39 4.75
CA ALA A 44 13.27 -9.36 5.10
C ALA A 44 13.20 -10.67 4.30
N ILE A 45 12.07 -11.00 3.64
CA ILE A 45 11.98 -12.22 2.82
C ILE A 45 12.94 -12.19 1.62
N LYS A 46 13.40 -11.00 1.21
CA LYS A 46 14.40 -10.85 0.15
C LYS A 46 15.68 -11.62 0.45
N SER A 47 16.05 -11.71 1.72
CA SER A 47 17.22 -12.45 2.20
C SER A 47 17.04 -13.98 2.17
N MET A 48 15.81 -14.49 1.99
CA MET A 48 15.55 -15.93 1.93
C MET A 48 15.98 -16.52 0.57
N LYS A 49 16.05 -15.72 -0.49
CA LYS A 49 16.51 -16.17 -1.80
C LYS A 49 18.03 -16.11 -1.85
N SER A 50 18.68 -17.27 -1.90
CA SER A 50 20.14 -17.38 -1.98
C SER A 50 20.58 -17.95 -3.34
N GLY A 51 21.73 -17.51 -3.85
CA GLY A 51 22.33 -18.01 -5.09
C GLY A 51 22.13 -17.13 -6.33
N LEU A 52 22.27 -17.72 -7.53
CA LEU A 52 22.23 -17.02 -8.84
C LEU A 52 20.81 -16.76 -9.38
N GLY A 53 19.77 -17.01 -8.58
CA GLY A 53 18.38 -16.76 -8.98
C GLY A 53 18.04 -15.27 -8.99
N THR A 54 17.04 -14.88 -9.79
CA THR A 54 16.53 -13.50 -9.81
C THR A 54 16.07 -13.10 -8.41
N PRO A 55 16.60 -12.01 -7.81
CA PRO A 55 16.12 -11.49 -6.53
C PRO A 55 14.60 -11.29 -6.55
N VAL A 56 13.95 -11.51 -5.41
CA VAL A 56 12.53 -11.16 -5.25
C VAL A 56 12.43 -9.69 -4.86
N GLU A 57 11.57 -8.94 -5.54
CA GLU A 57 11.22 -7.58 -5.14
C GLU A 57 10.03 -7.60 -4.18
N VAL A 58 10.05 -6.73 -3.18
CA VAL A 58 8.95 -6.58 -2.23
C VAL A 58 8.39 -5.18 -2.34
N TRP A 59 7.13 -5.10 -2.75
CA TRP A 59 6.42 -3.84 -3.00
C TRP A 59 5.36 -3.62 -1.93
N ILE A 60 5.05 -2.36 -1.64
CA ILE A 60 3.98 -1.98 -0.72
C ILE A 60 2.77 -1.48 -1.52
N ALA A 61 1.63 -2.15 -1.36
CA ALA A 61 0.37 -1.69 -1.92
C ALA A 61 -0.31 -0.72 -0.95
N VAL A 62 -0.68 0.46 -1.44
CA VAL A 62 -1.35 1.51 -0.68
C VAL A 62 -2.79 1.64 -1.13
N GLY A 63 -3.72 1.63 -0.18
CA GLY A 63 -5.15 1.78 -0.44
C GLY A 63 -5.93 0.47 -0.26
N GLY A 64 -6.56 0.01 -1.34
CA GLY A 64 -7.42 -1.17 -1.34
C GLY A 64 -8.90 -0.85 -1.17
N TRP A 65 -9.72 -1.90 -1.17
CA TRP A 65 -11.19 -1.78 -1.14
C TRP A 65 -11.70 -1.06 0.11
N THR A 66 -11.27 -1.50 1.30
CA THR A 66 -11.73 -0.92 2.58
C THR A 66 -11.28 0.53 2.76
N PHE A 67 -10.07 0.87 2.32
CA PHE A 67 -9.59 2.26 2.27
C PHE A 67 -10.51 3.13 1.42
N SER A 68 -11.04 2.57 0.35
CA SER A 68 -11.88 3.29 -0.61
C SER A 68 -13.38 3.27 -0.25
N ASN A 69 -13.81 2.61 0.83
CA ASN A 69 -15.23 2.45 1.18
C ASN A 69 -15.95 3.80 1.33
N ASN A 70 -17.23 3.86 0.94
CA ASN A 70 -18.03 5.07 1.10
C ASN A 70 -18.19 5.48 2.56
N GLY A 71 -18.00 6.78 2.83
CA GLY A 71 -18.18 7.36 4.16
C GLY A 71 -17.01 7.18 5.11
N THR A 72 -15.88 6.63 4.66
CA THR A 72 -14.63 6.66 5.42
C THR A 72 -13.87 7.96 5.16
N GLU A 73 -13.03 8.36 6.13
CA GLU A 73 -12.15 9.53 5.99
C GLU A 73 -11.08 9.34 4.90
N THR A 74 -10.75 8.08 4.59
CA THR A 74 -9.76 7.71 3.59
C THR A 74 -10.29 7.74 2.16
N GLN A 75 -11.61 7.60 1.96
CA GLN A 75 -12.26 7.56 0.65
C GLN A 75 -11.82 8.70 -0.30
N PRO A 76 -11.84 9.99 0.11
CA PRO A 76 -11.49 11.07 -0.80
C PRO A 76 -9.97 11.18 -1.04
N LEU A 77 -9.11 10.61 -0.19
CA LEU A 77 -7.70 10.99 -0.10
C LEU A 77 -6.96 10.88 -1.42
N PHE A 78 -7.08 9.77 -2.16
CA PHE A 78 -6.41 9.66 -3.46
C PHE A 78 -6.87 10.72 -4.46
N SER A 79 -8.16 11.05 -4.48
CA SER A 79 -8.68 12.12 -5.34
C SER A 79 -8.17 13.50 -4.91
N GLU A 80 -8.01 13.73 -3.60
CA GLU A 80 -7.48 14.97 -3.06
C GLU A 80 -5.99 15.16 -3.33
N ILE A 81 -5.23 14.07 -3.19
CA ILE A 81 -3.81 14.02 -3.52
C ILE A 81 -3.67 14.26 -5.01
N ALA A 82 -4.39 13.51 -5.86
CA ALA A 82 -4.28 13.62 -7.32
C ALA A 82 -4.59 15.04 -7.84
N ARG A 83 -5.60 15.73 -7.28
CA ARG A 83 -6.02 17.07 -7.74
C ARG A 83 -5.09 18.22 -7.32
N SER A 84 -4.17 18.02 -6.37
CA SER A 84 -3.31 19.08 -5.84
C SER A 84 -1.84 18.76 -6.08
N GLU A 85 -1.11 19.67 -6.73
CA GLU A 85 0.34 19.51 -6.96
C GLU A 85 1.12 19.36 -5.66
N ASP A 86 0.87 20.24 -4.69
CA ASP A 86 1.51 20.20 -3.37
C ASP A 86 1.25 18.87 -2.66
N LYS A 87 0.01 18.38 -2.70
CA LYS A 87 -0.33 17.08 -2.07
C LYS A 87 0.31 15.91 -2.81
N ARG A 88 0.41 15.94 -4.15
CA ARG A 88 1.14 14.92 -4.92
C ARG A 88 2.60 14.87 -4.52
N GLN A 89 3.26 16.02 -4.41
CA GLN A 89 4.67 16.10 -4.00
C GLN A 89 4.85 15.57 -2.58
N GLN A 90 4.05 16.05 -1.62
CA GLN A 90 4.11 15.59 -0.24
C GLN A 90 3.88 14.08 -0.12
N PHE A 91 2.87 13.52 -0.79
CA PHE A 91 2.64 12.08 -0.78
C PHE A 91 3.81 11.30 -1.38
N ALA A 92 4.38 11.76 -2.49
CA ALA A 92 5.54 11.10 -3.11
C ALA A 92 6.77 11.10 -2.19
N ASP A 93 7.03 12.21 -1.50
CA ASP A 93 8.12 12.33 -0.52
C ASP A 93 7.89 11.37 0.66
N LYS A 94 6.68 11.36 1.23
CA LYS A 94 6.32 10.47 2.35
C LYS A 94 6.33 8.99 1.98
N ALA A 95 5.86 8.64 0.78
CA ALA A 95 5.93 7.28 0.27
C ALA A 95 7.39 6.83 0.08
N THR A 96 8.25 7.71 -0.43
CA THR A 96 9.68 7.42 -0.61
C THR A 96 10.37 7.23 0.75
N GLU A 97 10.12 8.13 1.72
CA GLU A 97 10.63 8.00 3.09
C GLU A 97 10.22 6.67 3.72
N PHE A 98 8.95 6.27 3.56
CA PHE A 98 8.42 5.01 4.08
C PHE A 98 9.07 3.79 3.43
N MET A 99 9.20 3.79 2.09
CA MET A 99 9.86 2.70 1.36
C MET A 99 11.32 2.56 1.78
N MET A 100 12.04 3.68 1.92
CA MET A 100 13.44 3.67 2.39
C MET A 100 13.56 3.19 3.84
N ARG A 101 12.63 3.58 4.71
CA ARG A 101 12.61 3.16 6.12
C ARG A 101 12.44 1.66 6.27
N TYR A 102 11.57 1.06 5.48
CA TYR A 102 11.20 -0.36 5.61
C TYR A 102 11.89 -1.28 4.60
N GLY A 103 12.55 -0.73 3.59
CA GLY A 103 13.28 -1.47 2.57
C GLY A 103 12.37 -2.06 1.48
N PHE A 104 11.28 -1.39 1.11
CA PHE A 104 10.47 -1.76 -0.05
C PHE A 104 11.16 -1.34 -1.35
N ASP A 105 11.00 -2.15 -2.41
CA ASP A 105 11.60 -1.91 -3.73
C ASP A 105 10.66 -1.14 -4.67
N GLY A 106 9.37 -1.06 -4.32
CA GLY A 106 8.38 -0.35 -5.11
C GLY A 106 7.08 -0.06 -4.36
N LEU A 107 6.27 0.78 -4.99
CA LEU A 107 4.96 1.23 -4.51
C LEU A 107 3.90 0.80 -5.52
N ASP A 108 2.84 0.18 -5.03
CA ASP A 108 1.63 -0.12 -5.80
C ASP A 108 0.48 0.77 -5.28
N ILE A 109 -0.21 1.48 -6.18
CA ILE A 109 -1.34 2.35 -5.83
C ILE A 109 -2.63 1.61 -6.18
N ASP A 110 -3.31 1.11 -5.16
CA ASP A 110 -4.57 0.40 -5.31
C ASP A 110 -5.75 1.32 -4.98
N TRP A 111 -6.09 2.18 -5.96
CA TRP A 111 -7.17 3.16 -5.84
C TRP A 111 -8.46 2.68 -6.50
N TYR A 112 -9.48 2.39 -5.68
CA TYR A 112 -10.84 2.12 -6.17
C TYR A 112 -11.69 3.38 -6.19
N ILE A 113 -12.33 3.65 -7.32
CA ILE A 113 -13.28 4.75 -7.48
C ILE A 113 -14.70 4.17 -7.39
N PHE A 114 -15.39 4.42 -6.28
CA PHE A 114 -16.82 4.15 -6.20
C PHE A 114 -17.61 5.35 -6.72
N ARG A 115 -18.13 5.18 -7.93
CA ARG A 115 -19.11 6.09 -8.52
C ARG A 115 -20.45 5.92 -7.81
N SER A 116 -20.88 6.96 -7.10
CA SER A 116 -22.20 7.00 -6.43
C SER A 116 -23.36 6.88 -7.42
N ASP A 117 -23.14 7.20 -8.70
CA ASP A 117 -24.10 7.06 -9.80
C ASP A 117 -24.35 5.61 -10.26
N ILE A 118 -23.47 4.65 -9.93
CA ILE A 118 -23.58 3.26 -10.44
C ILE A 118 -24.26 2.29 -9.44
N VAL A 119 -24.33 2.64 -8.16
CA VAL A 119 -24.94 1.76 -7.13
C VAL A 119 -26.47 1.93 -7.04
N ALA A 120 -27.03 3.00 -7.62
CA ALA A 120 -28.47 3.25 -7.62
C ALA A 120 -29.26 2.31 -8.56
N GLU A 121 -28.62 1.62 -9.51
CA GLU A 121 -29.32 0.79 -10.51
C GLU A 121 -29.55 -0.67 -10.10
N LYS A 122 -29.10 -1.11 -8.91
CA LYS A 122 -29.33 -2.50 -8.42
C LYS A 122 -30.41 -2.64 -7.35
N LYS A 123 -31.28 -1.64 -7.21
CA LYS A 123 -32.52 -1.76 -6.41
C LYS A 123 -33.72 -1.40 -7.27
N ASN A 124 -34.09 -2.31 -8.17
CA ASN A 124 -35.45 -2.49 -8.71
C ASN A 124 -35.61 -3.94 -9.18
#